data_AF-A0A7C6E689-F1
#
_entry.id   AF-A0A7C6E689-F1
#
_cell.length_a   1.000
_cell.length_b   1.000
_cell.length_c   1.000
_cell.angle_alpha   90.00
_cell.angle_beta   90.00
_cell.angle_gamma   90.00
#
_symmetry.space_group_name_H-M   'P 1'
#
loop_
_entity.id
_entity.type
_entity.pdbx_description
1 polymer ?
#
loop_
_entity_poly.entity_id
_entity_poly.type
_entity_poly.pdbx_seq_one_letter_code
_entity_poly.pdbx_strand_id
1 'polypeptide(L)' 'MIQMTETAISKVKEILEQQPDPKPAGLRIAVVGGGCSGFTYS' A
#
# COMPACT_ATOMS: atom_id res chain seq x y z
N MET A 1 9.05 -3.06 14.46
CA MET A 1 8.80 -1.68 13.99
C MET A 1 8.61 -1.75 12.48
N ILE A 2 7.55 -1.15 11.93
CA ILE A 2 7.29 -1.14 10.48
C ILE A 2 8.02 0.08 9.89
N GLN A 3 8.84 -0.12 8.87
CA GLN A 3 9.53 0.94 8.14
C GLN A 3 9.14 0.87 6.66
N MET A 4 8.88 2.02 6.06
CA MET A 4 8.57 2.15 4.64
C MET A 4 9.73 2.85 3.94
N THR A 5 10.06 2.38 2.74
CA THR A 5 11.00 3.08 1.87
C THR A 5 10.36 4.34 1.29
N GLU A 6 11.19 5.29 0.88
CA GLU A 6 10.72 6.54 0.26
C GLU A 6 9.87 6.28 -0.99
N THR A 7 10.26 5.30 -1.80
CA THR A 7 9.50 4.88 -2.99
C THR A 7 8.11 4.36 -2.63
N ALA A 8 7.99 3.54 -1.58
CA ALA A 8 6.69 3.03 -1.11
C ALA A 8 5.79 4.16 -0.60
N ILE A 9 6.37 5.15 0.09
CA ILE A 9 5.64 6.34 0.56
C ILE A 9 5.11 7.16 -0.62
N SER A 10 5.94 7.42 -1.63
CA SER A 10 5.52 8.14 -2.85
C SER A 10 4.34 7.43 -3.51
N LYS A 11 4.44 6.10 -3.67
CA LYS A 11 3.39 5.34 -4.34
C LYS A 11 2.07 5.32 -3.57
N VAL A 12 2.11 5.24 -2.24
CA VAL A 12 0.90 5.32 -1.41
C VAL A 12 0.21 6.68 -1.56
N LYS A 13 0.97 7.78 -1.62
CA LYS A 13 0.41 9.12 -1.84
C LYS A 13 -0.28 9.25 -3.18
N GLU A 14 0.36 8.79 -4.27
CA GLU A 14 -0.25 8.77 -5.61
C GLU A 14 -1.60 8.02 -5.61
N ILE A 15 -1.66 6.86 -4.96
CA ILE A 15 -2.88 6.04 -4.90
C ILE A 15 -3.97 6.74 -4.07
N LEU A 16 -3.61 7.44 -3.00
CA LEU A 16 -4.56 8.20 -2.18
C LEU A 16 -5.15 9.39 -2.94
N GLU A 17 -4.34 10.11 -3.72
CA GLU A 17 -4.79 11.25 -4.53
C GLU A 17 -5.75 10.86 -5.66
N GLN A 18 -5.66 9.60 -6.14
CA GLN A 18 -6.56 9.06 -7.15
C GLN A 18 -7.93 8.64 -6.59
N GLN A 19 -8.08 8.54 -5.26
CA GLN A 19 -9.34 8.11 -4.66
C GLN A 19 -10.31 9.29 -4.46
N PRO A 20 -11.55 9.19 -4.97
CA PRO A 20 -12.49 10.32 -5.02
C PRO A 20 -13.13 10.74 -3.68
N ASP A 21 -12.84 10.08 -2.55
CA ASP A 21 -13.57 10.28 -1.28
C ASP A 21 -12.60 10.34 -0.07
N PRO A 22 -12.51 11.48 0.66
CA PRO A 22 -11.60 11.66 1.79
C PRO A 22 -12.25 11.15 3.10
N LYS A 23 -12.53 9.85 3.18
CA LYS A 23 -12.70 9.17 4.48
C LYS A 23 -11.32 8.96 5.08
N PRO A 24 -11.13 8.96 6.42
CA PRO A 24 -9.85 9.25 7.06
C PRO A 24 -8.67 8.62 6.31
N ALA A 25 -7.90 9.48 5.62
CA ALA A 25 -6.87 9.06 4.70
C ALA A 25 -5.76 8.36 5.50
N GLY A 26 -5.74 7.03 5.43
CA GLY A 26 -4.86 6.22 6.25
C GLY A 26 -4.52 4.92 5.56
N LEU A 27 -3.24 4.55 5.63
CA LEU A 27 -2.77 3.25 5.16
C LEU A 27 -3.07 2.20 6.23
N ARG A 28 -3.99 1.28 5.93
CA ARG A 28 -4.27 0.12 6.80
C ARG A 28 -3.41 -1.08 6.36
N ILE A 29 -2.65 -1.63 7.29
CA ILE A 29 -1.84 -2.83 7.06
C ILE A 29 -2.52 -4.02 7.73
N ALA A 30 -2.68 -5.12 7.01
CA ALA A 30 -3.23 -6.37 7.53
C ALA A 30 -2.39 -7.55 7.02
N VAL A 31 -2.25 -8.58 7.85
CA VAL A 31 -1.68 -9.86 7.42
C VAL A 31 -2.81 -10.67 6.81
N VAL A 32 -2.73 -10.90 5.50
CA VAL A 32 -3.66 -11.79 4.79
C VAL A 32 -2.91 -13.07 4.49
N GLY A 33 -3.49 -14.23 4.82
CA GLY A 33 -2.92 -15.53 4.50
C GLY A 33 -2.90 -15.75 2.98
N GLY A 34 -1.79 -15.40 2.33
CA GLY A 34 -1.54 -15.67 0.93
C GLY A 34 -0.63 -16.89 0.78
N GLY A 35 -1.03 -17.87 -0.01
CA GLY A 35 -0.15 -18.97 -0.43
C GLY A 35 1.12 -18.45 -1.13
N CYS A 36 2.11 -19.32 -1.30
CA CYS A 36 3.50 -19.03 -1.73
C CYS A 36 3.66 -18.51 -3.20
N SER A 37 2.72 -17.72 -3.71
CA SER A 37 2.79 -17.15 -5.06
C SER A 37 3.72 -15.93 -5.04
N GLY A 38 5.01 -16.21 -5.13
CA GLY A 38 6.10 -15.22 -5.23
C GLY A 38 5.99 -14.30 -6.45
N PHE A 39 6.91 -13.33 -6.52
CA PHE A 39 6.97 -12.19 -7.43
C PHE A 39 6.47 -12.46 -8.86
N THR A 40 5.33 -11.86 -9.23
CA THR A 40 4.90 -11.72 -10.62
C THR A 40 5.15 -10.27 -11.05
N TYR A 41 6.13 -10.06 -11.92
CA TYR A 41 6.29 -8.83 -12.67
C TYR A 41 5.43 -8.91 -13.93
N SER A 42 4.53 -7.96 -14.12
CA SER A 42 3.85 -7.67 -15.38
C SER A 42 3.73 -6.16 -15.51
#